data_AF-A0A960FJI6-F1
#
_entry.id   AF-A0A960FJI6-F1
#
_cell.length_a   1.000
_cell.length_b   1.000
_cell.length_c   1.000
_cell.angle_alpha   90.00
_cell.angle_beta   90.00
_cell.angle_gamma   90.00
#
_symmetry.space_group_name_H-M   'P 1'
#
loop_
_entity.id
_entity.type
_entity.pdbx_description
1 polymer ?
#
loop_
_entity_poly.entity_id
_entity_poly.type
_entity_poly.pdbx_seq_one_letter_code
_entity_poly.pdbx_strand_id
1 'polypeptide(L)'
;MTTNHWTESLLRSALANYNQRVDASMMADMVAVWRRILGDLDEKACRAALAEIIITEDWMPRPIQIRKRVIDARDPRPRIEPTEAWSQWTTWCRIIQSGGQPRTDLHPLVRETVRRLGDAAKGMHTNGDRDVFVNAFEKVWQDDDLQRYRLPEAS
;
A
#
# COMPACT_ATOMS: atom_id res chain seq x y z
N MET A 1 -25.79 17.72 -2.12
CA MET A 1 -24.39 17.25 -2.15
C MET A 1 -23.49 18.40 -1.74
N THR A 2 -22.97 18.38 -0.52
CA THR A 2 -22.00 19.37 -0.04
C THR A 2 -20.75 19.26 -0.90
N THR A 3 -20.49 20.26 -1.72
CA THR A 3 -19.28 20.33 -2.54
C THR A 3 -18.06 20.22 -1.61
N ASN A 4 -17.26 19.17 -1.77
CA ASN A 4 -16.05 18.90 -0.96
C ASN A 4 -14.96 19.95 -1.26
N HIS A 5 -15.16 21.18 -0.78
CA HIS A 5 -14.30 22.34 -1.01
C HIS A 5 -12.91 22.20 -0.34
N TRP A 6 -12.79 21.33 0.66
CA TRP A 6 -11.54 21.14 1.39
C TRP A 6 -10.43 20.51 0.55
N THR A 7 -10.77 19.71 -0.47
CA THR A 7 -9.79 19.05 -1.35
C THR A 7 -8.95 20.04 -2.13
N GLU A 8 -9.54 21.16 -2.57
CA GLU A 8 -8.82 22.25 -3.20
C GLU A 8 -7.90 22.98 -2.21
N SER A 9 -8.40 23.25 -1.00
CA SER A 9 -7.57 23.83 0.07
C SER A 9 -6.35 22.94 0.38
N LEU A 10 -6.55 21.63 0.48
CA LEU A 10 -5.48 20.66 0.73
C LEU A 10 -4.44 20.66 -0.41
N LEU A 11 -4.89 20.62 -1.68
CA LEU A 11 -4.01 20.68 -2.84
C LEU A 11 -3.20 21.98 -2.85
N ARG A 12 -3.83 23.12 -2.58
CA ARG A 12 -3.15 24.42 -2.48
C ARG A 12 -2.08 24.42 -1.39
N SER A 13 -2.37 23.82 -0.23
CA SER A 13 -1.37 23.65 0.84
C SER A 13 -0.19 22.78 0.38
N ALA A 14 -0.44 21.69 -0.34
CA ALA A 14 0.63 20.86 -0.90
C ALA A 14 1.47 21.65 -1.91
N LEU A 15 0.86 22.28 -2.91
CA LEU A 15 1.56 23.08 -3.92
C LEU A 15 2.43 24.19 -3.28
N ALA A 16 1.90 24.88 -2.27
CA ALA A 16 2.62 25.93 -1.56
C ALA A 16 3.87 25.42 -0.84
N ASN A 17 3.80 24.26 -0.16
CA ASN A 17 4.96 23.69 0.54
C ASN A 17 6.08 23.25 -0.41
N TYR A 18 5.71 22.83 -1.63
CA TYR A 18 6.67 22.39 -2.65
C TYR A 18 6.97 23.47 -3.71
N ASN A 19 6.63 24.73 -3.44
CA ASN A 19 6.86 25.89 -4.31
C ASN A 19 6.36 25.71 -5.76
N GLN A 20 5.31 24.92 -5.96
CA GLN A 20 4.75 24.65 -7.28
C GLN A 20 3.71 25.69 -7.66
N ARG A 21 3.76 26.15 -8.91
CA ARG A 21 2.78 27.06 -9.51
C ARG A 21 2.04 26.33 -10.63
N VAL A 22 0.73 26.45 -10.62
CA VAL A 22 -0.16 25.83 -11.61
C VAL A 22 -1.16 26.88 -12.09
N ASP A 23 -1.52 26.85 -13.36
CA ASP A 23 -2.57 27.73 -13.88
C ASP A 23 -3.97 27.27 -13.43
N ALA A 24 -4.98 28.10 -13.71
CA ALA A 24 -6.35 27.84 -13.28
C ALA A 24 -6.99 26.59 -13.93
N SER A 25 -6.63 26.28 -15.18
CA SER A 25 -7.15 25.09 -15.87
C SER A 25 -6.57 23.83 -15.24
N MET A 26 -5.26 23.79 -15.07
CA MET A 26 -4.57 22.65 -14.44
C MET A 26 -4.99 22.47 -12.98
N MET A 27 -5.23 23.57 -12.26
CA MET A 27 -5.78 23.50 -10.90
C MET A 27 -7.13 22.77 -10.86
N ALA A 28 -8.05 23.09 -11.77
CA ALA A 28 -9.37 22.46 -11.79
C ALA A 28 -9.27 20.94 -12.01
N ASP A 29 -8.42 20.51 -12.94
CA ASP A 29 -8.18 19.09 -13.22
C ASP A 29 -7.53 18.37 -12.03
N MET A 30 -6.53 19.00 -11.40
CA MET A 30 -5.88 18.45 -10.21
C MET A 30 -6.86 18.33 -9.04
N VAL A 31 -7.71 19.33 -8.81
CA VAL A 31 -8.76 19.27 -7.77
C VAL A 31 -9.72 18.12 -8.03
N ALA A 32 -10.14 17.91 -9.29
CA ALA A 32 -11.03 16.80 -9.64
C ALA A 32 -10.39 15.43 -9.33
N VAL A 33 -9.10 15.25 -9.66
CA VAL A 33 -8.34 14.03 -9.35
C VAL A 33 -8.19 13.82 -7.84
N TRP A 34 -7.79 14.86 -7.10
CA TRP A 34 -7.64 14.80 -5.65
C TRP A 34 -8.96 14.49 -4.97
N ARG A 35 -10.05 15.10 -5.41
CA ARG A 35 -11.40 14.83 -4.90
C ARG A 35 -11.84 13.40 -5.17
N ARG A 36 -11.54 12.85 -6.35
CA ARG A 36 -11.85 11.46 -6.66
C ARG A 36 -11.11 10.47 -5.76
N ILE A 37 -9.89 10.79 -5.35
CA ILE A 37 -9.02 9.88 -4.58
C ILE A 37 -9.20 10.01 -3.07
N LEU A 38 -9.50 11.22 -2.58
CA LEU A 38 -9.56 11.55 -1.16
C LEU A 38 -10.96 11.94 -0.66
N GLY A 39 -11.93 12.13 -1.57
CA GLY A 39 -13.22 12.71 -1.23
C GLY A 39 -14.10 11.86 -0.32
N ASP A 40 -13.80 10.56 -0.18
CA ASP A 40 -14.42 9.62 0.75
C ASP A 40 -13.74 9.58 2.12
N LEU A 41 -12.60 10.25 2.27
CA LEU A 41 -11.83 10.30 3.52
C LEU A 41 -12.16 11.56 4.33
N ASP A 42 -11.83 11.48 5.62
CA ASP A 42 -11.97 12.62 6.54
C ASP A 42 -10.92 13.71 6.26
N GLU A 43 -11.36 14.97 6.24
CA GLU A 43 -10.49 16.13 5.98
C GLU A 43 -9.35 16.23 6.99
N LYS A 44 -9.64 16.09 8.29
CA LYS A 44 -8.65 16.24 9.36
C LYS A 44 -7.57 15.17 9.24
N ALA A 45 -7.96 13.92 8.95
CA ALA A 45 -7.02 12.83 8.70
C ALA A 45 -6.13 13.11 7.47
N CYS A 46 -6.71 13.61 6.37
CA CYS A 46 -5.94 13.93 5.16
C CYS A 46 -4.95 15.07 5.39
N ARG A 47 -5.33 16.10 6.16
CA ARG A 47 -4.43 17.20 6.53
C ARG A 47 -3.28 16.72 7.41
N ALA A 48 -3.55 15.86 8.39
CA ALA A 48 -2.52 15.26 9.23
C ALA A 48 -1.54 14.43 8.39
N ALA A 49 -2.05 13.58 7.50
CA ALA A 49 -1.22 12.79 6.58
C ALA A 49 -0.37 13.66 5.65
N LEU A 50 -0.91 14.76 5.11
CA LEU A 50 -0.13 15.70 4.30
C LEU A 50 0.99 16.36 5.13
N ALA A 51 0.70 16.77 6.36
CA ALA A 51 1.69 17.38 7.24
C ALA A 51 2.85 16.42 7.54
N GLU A 52 2.55 15.16 7.84
CA GLU A 52 3.59 14.14 8.04
C GLU A 52 4.43 13.94 6.78
N ILE A 53 3.81 13.91 5.59
CA ILE A 53 4.53 13.75 4.33
C ILE A 53 5.46 14.93 4.06
N ILE A 54 5.00 16.17 4.29
CA ILE A 54 5.82 17.38 4.11
C ILE A 54 7.07 17.33 5.00
N ILE A 55 6.98 16.73 6.18
CA ILE A 55 8.12 16.57 7.10
C ILE A 55 9.10 15.50 6.59
N THR A 56 8.61 14.43 5.98
CA THR A 56 9.41 13.23 5.68
C THR A 56 9.87 13.11 4.23
N GLU A 57 9.25 13.81 3.29
CA GLU A 57 9.44 13.62 1.85
C GLU A 57 9.81 14.93 1.14
N ASP A 58 10.87 14.89 0.34
CA ASP A 58 11.36 16.05 -0.44
C ASP A 58 10.48 16.40 -1.64
N TRP A 59 9.63 15.46 -2.09
CA TRP A 59 8.81 15.60 -3.30
C TRP A 59 7.34 15.76 -2.97
N MET A 60 6.63 16.56 -3.78
CA MET A 60 5.20 16.77 -3.61
C MET A 60 4.43 15.43 -3.66
N PRO A 61 3.56 15.16 -2.68
CA PRO A 61 2.79 13.93 -2.68
C PRO A 61 1.79 13.89 -3.81
N ARG A 62 1.65 12.70 -4.38
CA ARG A 62 0.47 12.31 -5.13
C ARG A 62 -0.69 12.08 -4.13
N PRO A 63 -1.95 12.32 -4.52
CA PRO A 63 -3.09 12.13 -3.64
C PRO A 63 -3.20 10.68 -3.12
N ILE A 64 -2.75 9.69 -3.88
CA ILE A 64 -2.73 8.28 -3.42
C ILE A 64 -1.80 8.06 -2.22
N GLN A 65 -0.71 8.83 -2.08
CA GLN A 65 0.19 8.71 -0.93
C GLN A 65 -0.50 9.19 0.36
N ILE A 66 -1.32 10.24 0.26
CA ILE A 66 -2.14 10.73 1.37
C ILE A 66 -3.18 9.68 1.75
N ARG A 67 -3.90 9.11 0.76
CA ARG A 67 -4.87 8.02 0.99
C ARG A 67 -4.24 6.83 1.72
N LYS A 68 -3.08 6.36 1.23
CA LYS A 68 -2.34 5.25 1.86
C LYS A 68 -2.02 5.56 3.32
N ARG A 69 -1.47 6.76 3.61
CA ARG A 69 -1.13 7.17 4.97
C ARG A 69 -2.36 7.23 5.90
N VAL A 70 -3.48 7.76 5.42
CA VAL A 70 -4.73 7.82 6.20
C VAL A 70 -5.27 6.42 6.50
N ILE A 71 -5.28 5.52 5.52
CA ILE A 71 -5.77 4.15 5.70
C ILE A 71 -4.84 3.36 6.62
N ASP A 72 -3.53 3.45 6.42
CA ASP A 72 -2.53 2.76 7.24
C ASP A 72 -2.51 3.24 8.69
N ALA A 73 -2.82 4.53 8.94
CA ALA A 73 -2.94 5.05 10.30
C ALA A 73 -4.19 4.50 11.04
N ARG A 74 -5.25 4.13 10.32
CA ARG A 74 -6.51 3.61 10.89
C ARG A 74 -6.47 2.10 11.12
N ASP A 75 -5.84 1.38 10.20
CA ASP A 75 -5.73 -0.08 10.23
C ASP A 75 -4.28 -0.49 9.97
N PRO A 76 -3.36 -0.32 10.93
CA PRO A 76 -1.95 -0.64 10.70
C PRO A 76 -1.77 -2.11 10.34
N ARG A 77 -1.15 -2.38 9.19
CA ARG A 77 -0.82 -3.75 8.80
C ARG A 77 0.66 -4.03 9.06
N PRO A 78 1.02 -5.20 9.62
CA PRO A 78 2.40 -5.65 9.61
C PRO A 78 2.85 -5.78 8.14
N ARG A 79 3.84 -4.97 7.76
CA ARG A 79 4.55 -5.15 6.50
C ARG A 79 5.57 -6.26 6.68
N ILE A 80 5.71 -7.12 5.66
CA ILE A 80 6.75 -8.14 5.61
C ILE A 80 7.50 -7.97 4.30
N GLU A 81 8.82 -7.83 4.37
CA GLU A 81 9.62 -7.67 3.15
C GLU A 81 9.61 -8.97 2.33
N PRO A 82 9.72 -8.93 0.98
CA PRO A 82 9.65 -10.15 0.16
C PRO A 82 10.70 -11.21 0.54
N THR A 83 11.87 -10.77 0.99
CA THR A 83 12.95 -11.65 1.44
C THR A 83 12.64 -12.29 2.80
N GLU A 84 11.97 -11.56 3.68
CA GLU A 84 11.48 -12.06 4.97
C GLU A 84 10.32 -13.04 4.76
N ALA A 85 9.41 -12.75 3.83
CA ALA A 85 8.34 -13.65 3.41
C ALA A 85 8.88 -15.01 2.92
N TRP A 86 9.93 -15.00 2.09
CA TRP A 86 10.64 -16.21 1.67
C TRP A 86 11.28 -16.97 2.85
N SER A 87 11.91 -16.23 3.75
CA SER A 87 12.58 -16.81 4.93
C SER A 87 11.57 -17.45 5.88
N GLN A 88 10.40 -16.84 6.03
CA GLN A 88 9.28 -17.38 6.80
C GLN A 88 8.78 -18.68 6.19
N TRP A 89 8.54 -18.72 4.87
CA TRP A 89 8.07 -19.92 4.18
C TRP A 89 9.07 -21.09 4.28
N THR A 90 10.33 -20.85 3.95
CA THR A 90 11.38 -21.90 4.00
C THR A 90 11.62 -22.44 5.41
N THR A 91 11.58 -21.56 6.42
CA THR A 91 11.66 -21.98 7.82
C THR A 91 10.49 -22.87 8.20
N TRP A 92 9.28 -22.51 7.77
CA TRP A 92 8.06 -23.28 8.02
C TRP A 92 8.14 -24.68 7.37
N CYS A 93 8.58 -24.76 6.11
CA CYS A 93 8.83 -26.04 5.43
C CYS A 93 9.83 -26.91 6.17
N ARG A 94 10.96 -26.34 6.60
CA ARG A 94 12.01 -27.07 7.33
C ARG A 94 11.50 -27.67 8.64
N ILE A 95 10.70 -26.92 9.40
CA ILE A 95 10.12 -27.40 10.67
C ILE A 95 9.21 -28.60 10.44
N ILE A 96 8.38 -28.55 9.40
CA ILE A 96 7.45 -29.64 9.07
C ILE A 96 8.20 -30.86 8.56
N GLN A 97 9.20 -30.66 7.70
CA GLN A 97 10.05 -31.74 7.20
C GLN A 97 10.82 -32.43 8.32
N SER A 98 11.16 -31.73 9.40
CA SER A 98 11.77 -32.32 10.59
C SER A 98 10.76 -32.95 11.57
N GLY A 99 9.48 -33.07 11.19
CA GLY A 99 8.42 -33.60 12.05
C GLY A 99 7.98 -32.67 13.19
N GLY A 100 8.42 -31.40 13.14
CA GLY A 100 8.04 -30.38 14.11
C GLY A 100 6.72 -29.70 13.75
N GLN A 101 6.17 -28.97 14.72
CA GLN A 101 5.03 -28.08 14.51
C GLN A 101 5.50 -26.62 14.53
N PRO A 102 5.24 -25.84 13.47
CA PRO A 102 5.54 -24.41 13.47
C PRO A 102 4.83 -23.69 14.61
N ARG A 103 5.58 -22.86 15.36
CA ARG A 103 5.04 -22.13 16.53
C ARG A 103 4.31 -20.84 16.14
N THR A 104 4.52 -20.36 14.92
CA THR A 104 3.93 -19.13 14.40
C THR A 104 3.20 -19.42 13.10
N ASP A 105 2.05 -18.78 12.96
CA ASP A 105 1.31 -18.80 11.70
C ASP A 105 2.04 -18.00 10.63
N LEU A 106 1.90 -18.47 9.39
CA LEU A 106 2.37 -17.71 8.22
C LEU A 106 1.60 -16.40 8.10
N HIS A 107 2.32 -15.34 7.72
CA HIS A 107 1.73 -14.06 7.36
C HIS A 107 0.64 -14.28 6.29
N PRO A 108 -0.51 -13.59 6.33
CA PRO A 108 -1.61 -13.83 5.39
C PRO A 108 -1.18 -13.76 3.91
N LEU A 109 -0.31 -12.80 3.56
CA LEU A 109 0.23 -12.68 2.20
C LEU A 109 1.17 -13.83 1.81
N VAL A 110 1.92 -14.38 2.77
CA VAL A 110 2.78 -15.55 2.53
C VAL A 110 1.91 -16.78 2.26
N ARG A 111 0.85 -16.96 3.06
CA ARG A 111 -0.13 -18.04 2.87
C ARG A 111 -0.81 -17.95 1.51
N GLU A 112 -1.24 -16.76 1.11
CA GLU A 112 -1.85 -16.52 -0.20
C GLU A 112 -0.85 -16.76 -1.34
N THR A 113 0.41 -16.36 -1.17
CA THR A 113 1.48 -16.61 -2.16
C THR A 113 1.69 -18.11 -2.37
N VAL A 114 1.82 -18.88 -1.29
CA VAL A 114 1.95 -20.34 -1.35
C VAL A 114 0.72 -20.97 -1.98
N ARG A 115 -0.48 -20.48 -1.65
CA ARG A 115 -1.73 -20.95 -2.26
C ARG A 115 -1.74 -20.75 -3.78
N ARG A 116 -1.24 -19.61 -4.28
CA ARG A 116 -1.16 -19.32 -5.72
C ARG A 116 -0.07 -20.13 -6.43
N LEU A 117 1.04 -20.39 -5.75
CA LEU A 117 2.14 -21.21 -6.28
C LEU A 117 1.79 -22.72 -6.28
N GLY A 118 0.87 -23.15 -5.42
CA GLY A 118 0.43 -24.54 -5.35
C GLY A 118 1.55 -25.49 -4.89
N ASP A 119 1.56 -26.70 -5.44
CA ASP A 119 2.53 -27.73 -5.03
C ASP A 119 3.98 -27.37 -5.36
N ALA A 120 4.23 -26.49 -6.34
CA ALA A 120 5.56 -26.00 -6.66
C ALA A 120 6.24 -25.38 -5.43
N ALA A 121 5.49 -24.66 -4.58
CA ALA A 121 6.03 -23.99 -3.40
C ALA A 121 6.71 -24.94 -2.40
N LYS A 122 6.27 -26.20 -2.33
CA LYS A 122 6.78 -27.19 -1.36
C LYS A 122 8.18 -27.70 -1.69
N GLY A 123 8.56 -27.68 -2.98
CA GLY A 123 9.86 -28.13 -3.47
C GLY A 123 10.87 -27.00 -3.68
N MET A 124 10.51 -25.75 -3.36
CA MET A 124 11.34 -24.57 -3.59
C MET A 124 12.47 -24.49 -2.56
N HIS A 125 13.72 -24.66 -3.00
CA HIS A 125 14.89 -24.70 -2.12
C HIS A 125 16.13 -24.00 -2.67
N THR A 126 16.08 -23.50 -3.91
CA THR A 126 17.21 -22.85 -4.60
C THR A 126 17.08 -21.33 -4.64
N ASN A 127 18.15 -20.64 -5.05
CA ASN A 127 18.08 -19.20 -5.30
C ASN A 127 17.14 -18.85 -6.46
N GLY A 128 17.05 -19.68 -7.50
CA GLY A 128 16.07 -19.48 -8.58
C GLY A 128 14.62 -19.60 -8.09
N ASP A 129 14.38 -20.53 -7.17
CA ASP A 129 13.06 -20.68 -6.54
C ASP A 129 12.69 -19.47 -5.67
N ARG A 130 13.69 -18.90 -4.98
CA ARG A 130 13.51 -17.66 -4.21
C ARG A 130 13.02 -16.53 -5.10
N ASP A 131 13.61 -16.35 -6.28
CA ASP A 131 13.21 -15.30 -7.21
C ASP A 131 11.77 -15.52 -7.71
N VAL A 132 11.41 -16.78 -8.02
CA VAL A 132 10.02 -17.13 -8.40
C VAL A 132 9.04 -16.82 -7.27
N PHE A 133 9.38 -17.19 -6.03
CA PHE A 133 8.55 -16.91 -4.87
C PHE A 133 8.39 -15.40 -4.64
N VAL A 134 9.49 -14.65 -4.66
CA VAL A 134 9.49 -13.20 -4.45
C VAL A 134 8.62 -12.51 -5.50
N ASN A 135 8.77 -12.87 -6.77
CA ASN A 135 7.94 -12.32 -7.85
C ASN A 135 6.45 -12.66 -7.68
N ALA A 136 6.12 -13.85 -7.19
CA ALA A 136 4.73 -14.21 -6.89
C ALA A 136 4.20 -13.42 -5.68
N PHE A 137 5.02 -13.27 -4.64
CA PHE A 137 4.70 -12.52 -3.44
C PHE A 137 4.43 -11.04 -3.74
N GLU A 138 5.26 -10.41 -4.57
CA GLU A 138 5.07 -9.02 -5.00
C GLU A 138 3.74 -8.82 -5.73
N LYS A 139 3.31 -9.78 -6.56
CA LYS A 139 1.99 -9.72 -7.21
C LYS A 139 0.86 -9.85 -6.21
N VAL A 140 0.98 -10.76 -5.24
CA VAL A 140 0.00 -10.90 -4.14
C VAL A 140 -0.09 -9.60 -3.34
N TRP A 141 1.05 -8.97 -3.08
CA TRP A 141 1.10 -7.67 -2.40
C TRP A 141 0.40 -6.58 -3.22
N GLN A 142 0.69 -6.49 -4.52
CA GLN A 142 0.08 -5.49 -5.40
C GLN A 142 -1.45 -5.64 -5.44
N ASP A 143 -1.95 -6.87 -5.55
CA ASP A 143 -3.39 -7.14 -5.54
C ASP A 143 -4.04 -6.71 -4.23
N ASP A 144 -3.38 -7.00 -3.10
CA ASP A 144 -3.85 -6.59 -1.79
C ASP A 144 -3.84 -5.06 -1.63
N ASP A 145 -2.77 -4.38 -2.08
CA ASP A 145 -2.69 -2.91 -2.13
C ASP A 145 -3.85 -2.32 -2.94
N LEU A 146 -4.17 -2.91 -4.10
CA LEU A 146 -5.29 -2.47 -4.95
C LEU A 146 -6.64 -2.65 -4.26
N GLN A 147 -6.83 -3.73 -3.51
CA GLN A 147 -8.06 -3.97 -2.75
C GLN A 147 -8.19 -3.00 -1.58
N ARG A 148 -7.11 -2.83 -0.80
CA ARG A 148 -7.06 -2.03 0.42
C ARG A 148 -7.22 -0.54 0.15
N TYR A 149 -6.58 -0.03 -0.89
CA TYR A 149 -6.62 1.40 -1.23
C TYR A 149 -7.62 1.73 -2.34
N ARG A 150 -8.52 0.79 -2.67
CA ARG A 150 -9.53 0.94 -3.71
C ARG A 150 -10.33 2.22 -3.51
N LEU A 151 -10.63 2.89 -4.61
CA LEU A 151 -11.51 4.06 -4.62
C LEU A 151 -12.98 3.60 -4.58
N PRO A 152 -13.88 4.36 -3.94
CA PRO A 152 -15.30 4.08 -4.04
C PRO A 152 -15.78 4.13 -5.49
N GLU A 153 -16.75 3.29 -5.83
CA GLU A 153 -17.35 3.32 -7.16
C GLU A 153 -18.04 4.68 -7.37
N ALA A 154 -17.83 5.27 -8.54
CA ALA A 154 -18.42 6.57 -8.88
C ALA A 154 -19.94 6.41 -8.91
N SER A 155 -20.63 7.02 -7.94
CA SER A 155 -22.09 7.13 -7.91
C SER A 155 -22.58 8.24 -8.82
#